data_AF-A0A0F2JJD7-F1
#
_entry.id   AF-A0A0F2JJD7-F1
#
_cell.length_a   1.000
_cell.length_b   1.000
_cell.length_c   1.000
_cell.angle_alpha   90.00
_cell.angle_beta   90.00
_cell.angle_gamma   90.00
#
_symmetry.space_group_name_H-M   'P 1'
#
loop_
_entity.id
_entity.type
_entity.pdbx_description
1 polymer ?
#
loop_
_entity_poly.entity_id
_entity_poly.type
_entity_poly.pdbx_seq_one_letter_code
_entity_poly.pdbx_strand_id
1 'polypeptide(L)'
;MGPGTYLEIILNSDNLAMLLRRVNTLRDLTRNTQKLMELLEESKAKQLTEKENLAQKIASLEDNQKLLQESLTKKKQLIQDQEKYLTSLKEKRESYQENLSNLQLNWDELKTSVPVIIKELSRIIDEGYIPPEKLNISFNFMSIRGTIDEKTLNDLISEYPLLPKIVLKFYPNNVQISMPEENLVLSGNFVIQEAQALKFQVKEGSFYGMPLDAGAIEDLFLKGDLVFKLKLPMSTNYRLNSIRTRDGSLELTITLDAEEAKVKDD
;
A
#
# COMPACT_ATOMS: atom_id res chain seq x y z
N MET A 1 1.24 99.96 6.02
CA MET A 1 0.42 101.00 5.35
C MET A 1 -1.04 100.58 5.46
N GLY A 2 -1.89 101.42 6.03
CA GLY A 2 -3.29 101.10 6.30
C GLY A 2 -4.22 101.49 5.15
N PRO A 3 -5.46 100.99 5.11
CA PRO A 3 -6.44 101.33 4.07
C PRO A 3 -6.73 102.84 3.98
N GLY A 4 -6.56 103.59 5.08
CA GLY A 4 -6.71 105.05 5.09
C GLY A 4 -5.66 105.80 4.25
N THR A 5 -4.43 105.29 4.16
CA THR A 5 -3.34 105.93 3.39
C THR A 5 -3.57 105.84 1.88
N TYR A 6 -4.25 104.79 1.41
CA TYR A 6 -4.60 104.63 0.00
C TYR A 6 -5.73 105.56 -0.43
N LEU A 7 -6.70 105.83 0.45
CA LEU A 7 -7.78 106.79 0.20
C LEU A 7 -7.22 108.22 0.10
N GLU A 8 -6.29 108.60 0.97
CA GLU A 8 -5.57 109.87 0.87
C GLU A 8 -4.79 110.01 -0.44
N ILE A 9 -4.09 108.97 -0.88
CA ILE A 9 -3.35 108.98 -2.17
C ILE A 9 -4.30 109.14 -3.36
N ILE A 10 -5.53 108.61 -3.30
CA ILE A 10 -6.52 108.78 -4.36
C ILE A 10 -7.06 110.21 -4.37
N LEU A 11 -7.38 110.75 -3.18
CA LEU A 11 -7.97 112.07 -3.00
C LEU A 11 -6.97 113.22 -3.24
N ASN A 12 -5.67 112.98 -3.06
CA ASN A 12 -4.59 113.96 -3.26
C ASN A 12 -4.14 113.99 -4.74
N SER A 13 -5.06 114.38 -5.64
CA SER A 13 -4.83 114.43 -7.09
C SER A 13 -4.97 115.86 -7.64
N ASP A 14 -4.00 116.32 -8.44
CA ASP A 14 -3.91 117.71 -8.91
C ASP A 14 -5.03 118.15 -9.87
N ASN A 15 -5.76 117.20 -10.48
CA ASN A 15 -6.95 117.48 -11.30
C ASN A 15 -7.91 116.28 -11.38
N LEU A 16 -9.17 116.56 -11.76
CA LEU A 16 -10.26 115.57 -11.86
C LEU A 16 -9.93 114.39 -12.78
N ALA A 17 -9.17 114.61 -13.85
CA ALA A 17 -8.78 113.55 -14.78
C ALA A 17 -7.84 112.54 -14.11
N MET A 18 -6.93 113.00 -13.23
CA MET A 18 -6.03 112.14 -12.47
C MET A 18 -6.78 111.34 -11.39
N LEU A 19 -7.76 111.95 -10.71
CA LEU A 19 -8.65 111.27 -9.75
C LEU A 19 -9.41 110.12 -10.42
N LEU A 20 -10.08 110.41 -11.54
CA LEU A 20 -10.86 109.42 -12.29
C LEU A 20 -10.00 108.27 -12.81
N ARG A 21 -8.76 108.55 -13.25
CA ARG A 21 -7.80 107.52 -13.65
C ARG A 21 -7.41 106.62 -12.47
N ARG A 22 -7.11 107.20 -11.29
CA ARG A 22 -6.77 106.45 -10.06
C ARG A 22 -7.94 105.57 -9.58
N VAL A 23 -9.16 106.09 -9.61
CA VAL A 23 -10.39 105.35 -9.27
C VAL A 23 -10.62 104.19 -10.24
N ASN A 24 -10.47 104.41 -11.55
CA ASN A 24 -10.58 103.34 -12.54
C ASN A 24 -9.50 102.27 -12.36
N THR A 25 -8.24 102.65 -12.10
CA THR A 25 -7.18 101.67 -11.81
C THR A 25 -7.46 100.88 -10.54
N LEU A 26 -8.05 101.49 -9.51
CA LEU A 26 -8.40 100.78 -8.28
C LEU A 26 -9.57 99.83 -8.50
N ARG A 27 -10.56 100.22 -9.32
CA ARG A 27 -11.65 99.34 -9.75
C ARG A 27 -11.13 98.13 -10.52
N ASP A 28 -10.19 98.35 -11.45
CA ASP A 28 -9.56 97.27 -12.22
C ASP A 28 -8.71 96.36 -11.33
N LEU A 29 -7.94 96.93 -10.40
CA LEU A 29 -7.19 96.18 -9.38
C LEU A 29 -8.12 95.33 -8.53
N THR A 30 -9.20 95.91 -8.00
CA THR A 30 -10.18 95.19 -7.17
C THR A 30 -10.83 94.04 -7.95
N ARG A 31 -11.19 94.28 -9.23
CA ARG A 31 -11.74 93.23 -10.10
C ARG A 31 -10.73 92.12 -10.37
N ASN A 32 -9.46 92.46 -10.56
CA ASN A 32 -8.40 91.48 -10.78
C ASN A 32 -8.07 90.70 -9.51
N THR A 33 -8.05 91.35 -8.34
CA THR A 33 -7.88 90.70 -7.04
C THR A 33 -9.02 89.74 -6.74
N GLN A 34 -10.26 90.12 -7.08
CA GLN A 34 -11.41 89.23 -6.92
C GLN A 34 -11.29 87.97 -7.78
N LYS A 35 -10.92 88.11 -9.07
CA LYS A 35 -10.63 86.95 -9.94
C LYS A 35 -9.51 86.07 -9.39
N LEU A 36 -8.47 86.67 -8.81
CA LEU A 36 -7.35 85.95 -8.20
C LEU A 36 -7.80 85.16 -6.97
N MET A 37 -8.68 85.73 -6.13
CA MET A 37 -9.27 85.01 -4.99
C MET A 37 -10.16 83.86 -5.45
N GLU A 38 -11.01 84.07 -6.46
CA GLU A 38 -11.87 83.01 -7.03
C GLU A 38 -11.01 81.84 -7.56
N LEU A 39 -9.93 82.12 -8.31
CA LEU A 39 -9.00 81.10 -8.78
C LEU A 39 -8.27 80.38 -7.63
N LEU A 40 -7.95 81.10 -6.55
CA LEU A 40 -7.27 80.54 -5.39
C LEU A 40 -8.21 79.64 -4.58
N GLU A 41 -9.48 80.02 -4.44
CA GLU A 41 -10.52 79.18 -3.85
C GLU A 41 -10.76 77.92 -4.67
N GLU A 42 -10.85 78.05 -6.00
CA GLU A 42 -11.02 76.89 -6.90
C GLU A 42 -9.81 75.94 -6.81
N SER A 43 -8.59 76.48 -6.81
CA SER A 43 -7.36 75.70 -6.65
C SER A 43 -7.31 74.98 -5.30
N LYS A 44 -7.67 75.67 -4.21
CA LYS A 44 -7.73 75.07 -2.87
C LYS A 44 -8.76 73.94 -2.80
N ALA A 45 -9.93 74.12 -3.40
CA ALA A 45 -10.96 73.09 -3.47
C ALA A 45 -10.46 71.84 -4.22
N LYS A 46 -9.82 72.03 -5.39
CA LYS A 46 -9.19 70.94 -6.16
C LYS A 46 -8.14 70.19 -5.33
N GLN A 47 -7.24 70.91 -4.67
CA GLN A 47 -6.20 70.29 -3.83
C GLN A 47 -6.77 69.50 -2.65
N LEU A 48 -7.85 69.98 -2.01
CA LEU A 48 -8.54 69.23 -0.95
C LEU A 48 -9.11 67.91 -1.48
N THR A 49 -9.77 67.93 -2.64
CA THR A 49 -10.31 66.71 -3.25
C THR A 49 -9.21 65.74 -3.69
N GLU A 50 -8.10 66.23 -4.25
CA GLU A 50 -6.95 65.38 -4.59
C GLU A 50 -6.32 64.76 -3.35
N LYS A 51 -6.18 65.51 -2.26
CA LYS A 51 -5.66 65.00 -0.99
C LYS A 51 -6.53 63.88 -0.43
N GLU A 52 -7.86 64.04 -0.45
CA GLU A 52 -8.80 63.00 -0.03
C GLU A 52 -8.71 61.75 -0.90
N ASN A 53 -8.65 61.93 -2.22
CA ASN A 53 -8.47 60.82 -3.17
C ASN A 53 -7.15 60.07 -2.96
N LEU A 54 -6.07 60.78 -2.69
CA LEU A 54 -4.77 60.17 -2.39
C LEU A 54 -4.80 59.42 -1.06
N ALA A 55 -5.44 59.97 -0.03
CA ALA A 55 -5.60 59.29 1.26
C ALA A 55 -6.38 57.97 1.11
N GLN A 56 -7.47 57.96 0.34
CA GLN A 56 -8.23 56.74 0.03
C GLN A 56 -7.39 55.71 -0.74
N LYS A 57 -6.58 56.15 -1.72
CA LYS A 57 -5.68 55.26 -2.45
C LYS A 57 -4.62 54.63 -1.54
N ILE A 58 -4.04 55.40 -0.62
CA ILE A 58 -3.05 54.89 0.33
C ILE A 58 -3.68 53.82 1.21
N ALA A 59 -4.86 54.09 1.80
CA ALA A 59 -5.56 53.10 2.63
C ALA A 59 -5.88 51.82 1.85
N SER A 60 -6.34 51.93 0.60
CA SER A 60 -6.59 50.76 -0.25
C SER A 60 -5.31 49.99 -0.60
N LEU A 61 -4.19 50.66 -0.80
CA LEU A 61 -2.90 50.02 -1.04
C LEU A 61 -2.38 49.29 0.20
N GLU A 62 -2.53 49.87 1.39
CA GLU A 62 -2.15 49.24 2.65
C GLU A 62 -2.97 47.97 2.92
N ASP A 63 -4.30 48.02 2.72
CA ASP A 63 -5.17 46.85 2.82
C ASP A 63 -4.78 45.76 1.83
N ASN A 64 -4.54 46.13 0.57
CA ASN A 64 -4.09 45.18 -0.45
C ASN A 64 -2.73 44.58 -0.09
N GLN A 65 -1.79 45.37 0.43
CA GLN A 65 -0.49 44.89 0.84
C GLN A 65 -0.61 43.89 1.99
N LYS A 66 -1.50 44.13 2.95
CA LYS A 66 -1.78 43.22 4.05
C LYS A 66 -2.38 41.90 3.55
N LEU A 67 -3.40 41.97 2.69
CA LEU A 67 -4.01 40.78 2.07
C LEU A 67 -2.99 39.96 1.26
N LEU A 68 -2.11 40.64 0.52
CA LEU A 68 -1.04 39.98 -0.23
C LEU A 68 -0.04 39.30 0.70
N GLN A 69 0.38 39.94 1.80
CA GLN A 69 1.27 39.32 2.79
C GLN A 69 0.65 38.09 3.45
N GLU A 70 -0.63 38.16 3.83
CA GLU A 70 -1.36 37.01 4.37
C GLU A 70 -1.44 35.86 3.37
N SER A 71 -1.77 36.17 2.11
CA SER A 71 -1.83 35.18 1.02
C SER A 71 -0.46 34.54 0.76
N LEU A 72 0.62 35.33 0.80
CA LEU A 72 1.99 34.84 0.59
C LEU A 72 2.42 33.92 1.73
N THR A 73 2.05 34.27 2.97
CA THR A 73 2.32 33.44 4.15
C THR A 73 1.58 32.10 4.06
N LYS A 74 0.29 32.13 3.72
CA LYS A 74 -0.51 30.92 3.49
C LYS A 74 0.07 30.03 2.39
N LYS A 75 0.49 30.61 1.26
CA LYS A 75 1.12 29.87 0.16
C LYS A 75 2.43 29.22 0.59
N LYS A 76 3.29 29.92 1.33
CA LYS A 76 4.54 29.36 1.85
C LYS A 76 4.30 28.16 2.77
N GLN A 77 3.31 28.26 3.66
CA GLN A 77 2.95 27.17 4.54
C GLN A 77 2.44 25.95 3.76
N LEU A 78 1.59 26.17 2.75
CA LEU A 78 1.11 25.10 1.87
C LEU A 78 2.24 24.38 1.14
N ILE A 79 3.26 25.12 0.65
CA ILE A 79 4.43 24.53 0.01
C ILE A 79 5.19 23.61 0.98
N GLN A 80 5.42 24.08 2.21
CA GLN A 80 6.11 23.28 3.24
C GLN A 80 5.33 22.00 3.60
N ASP A 81 4.00 22.10 3.68
CA ASP A 81 3.16 20.94 3.97
C ASP A 81 3.18 19.93 2.81
N GLN A 82 3.18 20.41 1.57
CA GLN A 82 3.33 19.57 0.37
C GLN A 82 4.70 18.89 0.29
N GLU A 83 5.78 19.60 0.60
CA GLU A 83 7.13 19.03 0.65
C GLU A 83 7.24 17.91 1.68
N LYS A 84 6.71 18.12 2.90
CA LYS A 84 6.65 17.08 3.94
C LYS A 84 5.86 15.86 3.46
N TYR A 85 4.73 16.10 2.82
CA TYR A 85 3.91 15.02 2.28
C TYR A 85 4.66 14.21 1.21
N LEU A 86 5.33 14.88 0.27
CA LEU A 86 6.15 14.22 -0.76
C LEU A 86 7.28 13.39 -0.17
N THR A 87 7.96 13.89 0.87
CA THR A 87 8.99 13.13 1.60
C THR A 87 8.40 11.88 2.23
N SER A 88 7.25 11.99 2.90
CA SER A 88 6.58 10.83 3.50
C SER A 88 6.16 9.77 2.48
N LEU A 89 5.79 10.17 1.26
CA LEU A 89 5.47 9.24 0.17
C LEU A 89 6.73 8.56 -0.35
N LYS A 90 7.85 9.28 -0.43
CA LYS A 90 9.13 8.72 -0.87
C LYS A 90 9.63 7.66 0.12
N GLU A 91 9.61 7.96 1.41
CA GLU A 91 9.99 7.01 2.48
C GLU A 91 9.12 5.75 2.44
N LYS A 92 7.79 5.91 2.30
CA LYS A 92 6.87 4.78 2.14
C LYS A 92 7.23 3.95 0.89
N ARG A 93 7.53 4.61 -0.24
CA ARG A 93 7.90 3.92 -1.48
C ARG A 93 9.18 3.11 -1.31
N GLU A 94 10.20 3.68 -0.66
CA GLU A 94 11.46 2.99 -0.39
C GLU A 94 11.23 1.75 0.49
N SER A 95 10.43 1.88 1.56
CA SER A 95 10.06 0.74 2.40
C SER A 95 9.28 -0.34 1.65
N TYR A 96 8.32 0.02 0.78
CA TYR A 96 7.61 -0.95 -0.05
C TYR A 96 8.54 -1.64 -1.05
N GLN A 97 9.48 -0.90 -1.65
CA GLN A 97 10.42 -1.45 -2.61
C GLN A 97 11.39 -2.44 -1.93
N GLU A 98 11.86 -2.13 -0.73
CA GLU A 98 12.68 -3.04 0.08
C GLU A 98 11.89 -4.31 0.43
N ASN A 99 10.65 -4.17 0.90
CA ASN A 99 9.79 -5.32 1.20
C ASN A 99 9.53 -6.20 -0.02
N LEU A 100 9.28 -5.60 -1.19
CA LEU A 100 9.10 -6.34 -2.44
C LEU A 100 10.39 -7.05 -2.88
N SER A 101 11.54 -6.40 -2.72
CA SER A 101 12.84 -7.02 -3.02
C SER A 101 13.11 -8.21 -2.09
N ASN A 102 12.81 -8.08 -0.80
CA ASN A 102 12.96 -9.17 0.16
C ASN A 102 12.00 -10.33 -0.14
N LEU A 103 10.75 -10.02 -0.50
CA LEU A 103 9.79 -11.04 -0.93
C LEU A 103 10.26 -11.78 -2.18
N GLN A 104 10.85 -11.06 -3.15
CA GLN A 104 11.37 -11.66 -4.37
C GLN A 104 12.56 -12.58 -4.09
N LEU A 105 13.51 -12.15 -3.25
CA LEU A 105 14.64 -12.99 -2.84
C LEU A 105 14.16 -14.26 -2.13
N ASN A 106 13.25 -14.12 -1.16
CA ASN A 106 12.69 -15.27 -0.44
C ASN A 106 11.92 -16.21 -1.37
N TRP A 107 11.23 -15.66 -2.38
CA TRP A 107 10.52 -16.46 -3.39
C TRP A 107 11.49 -17.25 -4.29
N ASP A 108 12.59 -16.64 -4.71
CA ASP A 108 13.61 -17.31 -5.53
C ASP A 108 14.36 -18.41 -4.74
N GLU A 109 14.62 -18.17 -3.45
CA GLU A 109 15.14 -19.18 -2.54
C GLU A 109 14.14 -20.34 -2.36
N LEU A 110 12.87 -20.01 -2.15
CA LEU A 110 11.80 -20.98 -1.97
C LEU A 110 11.59 -21.85 -3.22
N LYS A 111 11.67 -21.29 -4.43
CA LYS A 111 11.67 -22.05 -5.70
C LYS A 111 12.82 -23.06 -5.79
N THR A 112 13.92 -22.80 -5.08
CA THR A 112 15.09 -23.67 -5.06
C THR A 112 14.98 -24.71 -3.95
N SER A 113 14.49 -24.34 -2.77
CA SER A 113 14.40 -25.21 -1.59
C SER A 113 13.23 -26.18 -1.67
N VAL A 114 12.03 -25.74 -2.11
CA VAL A 114 10.80 -26.54 -2.10
C VAL A 114 10.94 -27.86 -2.87
N PRO A 115 11.51 -27.92 -4.08
CA PRO A 115 11.73 -29.19 -4.75
C PRO A 115 12.64 -30.15 -4.01
N VAL A 116 13.67 -29.64 -3.32
CA VAL A 116 14.57 -30.44 -2.50
C VAL A 116 13.83 -30.99 -1.29
N ILE A 117 13.06 -30.13 -0.61
CA ILE A 117 12.21 -30.50 0.54
C ILE A 117 11.19 -31.56 0.13
N ILE A 118 10.50 -31.38 -0.99
CA ILE A 118 9.51 -32.33 -1.51
C ILE A 118 10.14 -33.69 -1.79
N LYS A 119 11.31 -33.70 -2.45
CA LYS A 119 12.01 -34.94 -2.77
C LYS A 119 12.46 -35.70 -1.52
N GLU A 120 12.98 -34.97 -0.54
CA GLU A 120 13.39 -35.54 0.75
C GLU A 120 12.20 -36.02 1.57
N LEU A 121 11.09 -35.27 1.59
CA LEU A 121 9.84 -35.67 2.22
C LEU A 121 9.28 -36.95 1.59
N SER A 122 9.24 -37.03 0.26
CA SER A 122 8.90 -38.25 -0.49
C SER A 122 9.76 -39.43 -0.06
N ARG A 123 11.08 -39.25 0.01
CA ARG A 123 12.01 -40.30 0.42
C ARG A 123 11.76 -40.74 1.86
N ILE A 124 11.54 -39.81 2.78
CA ILE A 124 11.27 -40.11 4.19
C ILE A 124 9.98 -40.92 4.33
N ILE A 125 8.94 -40.61 3.57
CA ILE A 125 7.69 -41.37 3.61
C ILE A 125 7.85 -42.75 2.92
N ASP A 126 8.67 -42.85 1.87
CA ASP A 126 8.96 -44.12 1.17
C ASP A 126 9.84 -45.09 2.00
N GLU A 127 10.80 -44.54 2.74
CA GLU A 127 11.71 -45.28 3.60
C GLU A 127 11.13 -45.49 5.00
N GLY A 128 10.24 -44.58 5.42
CA GLY A 128 9.60 -44.55 6.71
C GLY A 128 8.76 -45.79 6.96
N TYR A 129 9.12 -46.52 8.03
CA TYR A 129 8.33 -47.63 8.52
C TYR A 129 7.25 -47.09 9.48
N ILE A 130 5.97 -47.26 9.12
CA ILE A 130 4.87 -46.96 10.03
C ILE A 130 4.67 -48.19 10.92
N PRO A 131 4.89 -48.09 12.25
CA PRO A 131 4.68 -49.21 13.15
C PRO A 131 3.23 -49.70 13.09
N PRO A 132 2.99 -51.02 13.10
CA PRO A 132 1.64 -51.56 13.05
C PRO A 132 0.77 -51.09 14.22
N GLU A 133 1.37 -50.71 15.35
CA GLU A 133 0.70 -50.16 16.52
C GLU A 133 0.11 -48.75 16.30
N LYS A 134 0.66 -47.98 15.36
CA LYS A 134 0.19 -46.64 14.99
C LYS A 134 -0.76 -46.66 13.78
N LEU A 135 -1.11 -47.86 13.29
CA LEU A 135 -1.96 -48.05 12.12
C LEU A 135 -3.24 -48.80 12.52
N ASN A 136 -4.37 -48.11 12.47
CA ASN A 136 -5.66 -48.72 12.78
C ASN A 136 -6.13 -49.54 11.57
N ILE A 137 -5.90 -50.86 11.62
CA ILE A 137 -6.27 -51.80 10.56
C ILE A 137 -7.61 -52.43 10.87
N SER A 138 -8.53 -52.36 9.92
CA SER A 138 -9.77 -53.13 9.93
C SER A 138 -9.85 -54.00 8.68
N PHE A 139 -10.24 -55.26 8.87
CA PHE A 139 -10.38 -56.24 7.79
C PHE A 139 -11.84 -56.33 7.38
N ASN A 140 -12.08 -56.26 6.07
CA ASN A 140 -13.37 -56.55 5.46
C ASN A 140 -13.20 -57.71 4.46
N PHE A 141 -14.27 -58.41 4.10
CA PHE A 141 -14.23 -59.71 3.41
C PHE A 141 -13.41 -59.78 2.10
N MET A 142 -13.09 -58.63 1.48
CA MET A 142 -12.18 -58.52 0.32
C MET A 142 -11.25 -57.29 0.36
N SER A 143 -11.18 -56.56 1.48
CA SER A 143 -10.34 -55.36 1.54
C SER A 143 -9.82 -55.08 2.94
N ILE A 144 -8.65 -54.48 3.01
CA ILE A 144 -8.04 -53.99 4.24
C ILE A 144 -8.23 -52.47 4.27
N ARG A 145 -8.78 -51.95 5.36
CA ARG A 145 -8.84 -50.51 5.61
C ARG A 145 -7.80 -50.14 6.66
N GLY A 146 -6.82 -49.34 6.28
CA GLY A 146 -5.84 -48.74 7.18
C GLY A 146 -6.18 -47.28 7.45
N THR A 147 -6.07 -46.85 8.70
CA THR A 147 -6.19 -45.44 9.09
C THR A 147 -4.89 -44.97 9.73
N ILE A 148 -4.36 -43.84 9.25
CA ILE A 148 -3.13 -43.21 9.74
C ILE A 148 -3.50 -41.82 10.27
N ASP A 149 -3.21 -41.57 11.55
CA ASP A 149 -3.44 -40.25 12.15
C ASP A 149 -2.38 -39.24 11.69
N GLU A 150 -2.77 -37.96 11.59
CA GLU A 150 -1.84 -36.88 11.20
C GLU A 150 -0.64 -36.77 12.15
N LYS A 151 -0.83 -37.09 13.43
CA LYS A 151 0.23 -37.11 14.44
C LYS A 151 1.33 -38.11 14.08
N THR A 152 0.96 -39.30 13.62
CA THR A 152 1.92 -40.34 13.24
C THR A 152 2.83 -39.89 12.10
N LEU A 153 2.28 -39.19 11.10
CA LEU A 153 3.06 -38.67 9.98
C LEU A 153 3.90 -37.45 10.39
N ASN A 154 3.35 -36.55 11.20
CA ASN A 154 4.08 -35.39 11.71
C ASN A 154 5.24 -35.80 12.63
N ASP A 155 5.06 -36.82 13.48
CA ASP A 155 6.13 -37.39 14.30
C ASP A 155 7.24 -37.97 13.42
N LEU A 156 6.87 -38.77 12.41
CA LEU A 156 7.82 -39.39 11.48
C LEU A 156 8.66 -38.34 10.73
N ILE A 157 8.06 -37.23 10.32
CA ILE A 157 8.78 -36.15 9.64
C ILE A 157 9.67 -35.38 10.61
N SER A 158 9.22 -35.19 11.84
CA SER A 158 9.96 -34.45 12.88
C SER A 158 11.22 -35.19 13.35
N GLU A 159 11.31 -36.51 13.16
CA GLU A 159 12.50 -37.32 13.46
C GLU A 159 13.69 -37.03 12.52
N TYR A 160 13.46 -36.32 11.40
CA TYR A 160 14.50 -35.99 10.42
C TYR A 160 14.93 -34.52 10.53
N PRO A 161 16.08 -34.21 11.18
CA PRO A 161 16.53 -32.83 11.42
C PRO A 161 17.03 -32.10 10.17
N LEU A 162 17.10 -32.76 9.02
CA LEU A 162 17.55 -32.20 7.75
C LEU A 162 16.46 -31.40 7.03
N LEU A 163 15.19 -31.57 7.42
CA LEU A 163 14.07 -30.84 6.85
C LEU A 163 13.67 -29.65 7.72
N PRO A 164 13.22 -28.54 7.11
CA PRO A 164 12.57 -27.48 7.87
C PRO A 164 11.30 -28.02 8.51
N LYS A 165 10.78 -27.30 9.50
CA LYS A 165 9.56 -27.72 10.18
C LYS A 165 8.40 -27.87 9.19
N ILE A 166 7.89 -29.08 9.00
CA ILE A 166 6.74 -29.40 8.16
C ILE A 166 5.61 -29.90 9.05
N VAL A 167 4.39 -29.40 8.80
CA VAL A 167 3.18 -29.81 9.51
C VAL A 167 2.12 -30.21 8.49
N LEU A 168 1.69 -31.47 8.53
CA LEU A 168 0.53 -31.94 7.79
C LEU A 168 -0.72 -31.85 8.67
N LYS A 169 -1.80 -31.36 8.07
CA LYS A 169 -3.14 -31.38 8.65
C LYS A 169 -4.12 -32.02 7.68
N PHE A 170 -4.93 -32.93 8.20
CA PHE A 170 -5.94 -33.61 7.41
C PHE A 170 -7.32 -33.05 7.69
N TYR A 171 -7.99 -32.61 6.63
CA TYR A 171 -9.38 -32.16 6.63
C TYR A 171 -10.22 -33.09 5.73
N PRO A 172 -11.55 -33.10 5.88
CA PRO A 172 -12.43 -33.82 4.98
C PRO A 172 -12.18 -33.43 3.51
N ASN A 173 -11.72 -34.38 2.69
CA ASN A 173 -11.38 -34.19 1.27
C ASN A 173 -10.29 -33.15 0.95
N ASN A 174 -9.49 -32.71 1.93
CA ASN A 174 -8.41 -31.75 1.75
C ASN A 174 -7.24 -32.07 2.70
N VAL A 175 -6.02 -31.87 2.21
CA VAL A 175 -4.78 -32.00 2.98
C VAL A 175 -4.04 -30.69 2.89
N GLN A 176 -3.61 -30.20 4.05
CA GLN A 176 -2.81 -29.00 4.16
C GLN A 176 -1.40 -29.37 4.60
N ILE A 177 -0.41 -28.91 3.85
CA ILE A 177 1.00 -28.98 4.20
C ILE A 177 1.45 -27.57 4.53
N SER A 178 1.96 -27.36 5.74
CA SER A 178 2.48 -26.06 6.18
C SER A 178 3.97 -26.18 6.46
N MET A 179 4.72 -25.21 5.95
CA MET A 179 6.14 -25.00 6.21
C MET A 179 6.28 -23.63 6.89
N PRO A 180 6.15 -23.55 8.24
CA PRO A 180 6.11 -22.27 8.94
C PRO A 180 7.38 -21.44 8.77
N GLU A 181 8.54 -22.10 8.68
CA GLU A 181 9.83 -21.43 8.47
C GLU A 181 9.90 -20.74 7.10
N GLU A 182 9.31 -21.36 6.08
CA GLU A 182 9.22 -20.84 4.72
C GLU A 182 7.99 -19.95 4.49
N ASN A 183 7.18 -19.70 5.53
CA ASN A 183 5.89 -18.99 5.44
C ASN A 183 4.97 -19.52 4.33
N LEU A 184 5.05 -20.83 4.04
CA LEU A 184 4.36 -21.47 2.94
C LEU A 184 3.29 -22.43 3.48
N VAL A 185 2.11 -22.36 2.86
CA VAL A 185 1.02 -23.30 3.10
C VAL A 185 0.51 -23.78 1.76
N LEU A 186 0.37 -25.08 1.59
CA LEU A 186 -0.16 -25.72 0.39
C LEU A 186 -1.36 -26.57 0.78
N SER A 187 -2.45 -26.45 0.04
CA SER A 187 -3.69 -27.21 0.24
C SER A 187 -4.04 -27.97 -1.02
N GLY A 188 -4.42 -29.23 -0.88
CA GLY A 188 -4.61 -30.12 -2.01
C GLY A 188 -5.12 -31.48 -1.60
N ASN A 189 -5.16 -32.40 -2.56
CA ASN A 189 -5.70 -33.74 -2.34
C ASN A 189 -4.68 -34.79 -2.74
N PHE A 190 -4.64 -35.91 -2.02
CA PHE A 190 -3.89 -37.08 -2.48
C PHE A 190 -4.70 -37.83 -3.54
N VAL A 191 -4.03 -38.19 -4.63
CA VAL A 191 -4.56 -39.02 -5.71
C VAL A 191 -3.70 -40.26 -5.89
N ILE A 192 -4.32 -41.39 -6.22
CA ILE A 192 -3.61 -42.64 -6.44
C ILE A 192 -3.00 -42.63 -7.84
N GLN A 193 -1.70 -42.88 -7.92
CA GLN A 193 -0.93 -43.00 -9.15
C GLN A 193 -0.32 -44.42 -9.19
N GLU A 194 -0.41 -45.10 -10.34
CA GLU A 194 0.24 -46.40 -10.57
C GLU A 194 -0.05 -47.49 -9.50
N ALA A 195 -1.29 -47.54 -9.00
CA ALA A 195 -1.83 -48.54 -8.05
C ALA A 195 -1.21 -48.60 -6.64
N GLN A 196 -0.01 -48.05 -6.41
CA GLN A 196 0.69 -48.09 -5.11
C GLN A 196 1.28 -46.73 -4.68
N ALA A 197 1.37 -45.75 -5.58
CA ALA A 197 1.88 -44.43 -5.26
C ALA A 197 0.75 -43.43 -4.97
N LEU A 198 1.00 -42.51 -4.05
CA LEU A 198 0.15 -41.38 -3.76
C LEU A 198 0.85 -40.12 -4.23
N LYS A 199 0.19 -39.36 -5.10
CA LYS A 199 0.62 -38.04 -5.54
C LYS A 199 -0.19 -36.97 -4.81
N PHE A 200 0.48 -35.99 -4.23
CA PHE A 200 -0.18 -34.81 -3.72
C PHE A 200 -0.46 -33.83 -4.86
N GLN A 201 -1.75 -33.58 -5.12
CA GLN A 201 -2.18 -32.59 -6.09
C GLN A 201 -2.55 -31.30 -5.37
N VAL A 202 -1.68 -30.30 -5.46
CA VAL A 202 -1.93 -28.97 -4.92
C VAL A 202 -3.06 -28.29 -5.70
N LYS A 203 -3.99 -27.68 -4.97
CA LYS A 203 -5.07 -26.87 -5.53
C LYS A 203 -4.87 -25.39 -5.24
N GLU A 204 -4.44 -25.10 -4.02
CA GLU A 204 -4.29 -23.74 -3.51
C GLU A 204 -3.02 -23.66 -2.67
N GLY A 205 -2.44 -22.47 -2.57
CA GLY A 205 -1.31 -22.22 -1.70
C GLY A 205 -1.31 -20.79 -1.20
N SER A 206 -0.56 -20.53 -0.14
CA SER A 206 -0.29 -19.19 0.35
C SER A 206 1.15 -19.03 0.76
N PHE A 207 1.76 -17.89 0.42
CA PHE A 207 3.11 -17.50 0.83
C PHE A 207 3.04 -16.16 1.57
N TYR A 208 3.56 -16.11 2.80
CA TYR A 208 3.39 -14.95 3.70
C TYR A 208 1.91 -14.53 3.88
N GLY A 209 0.99 -15.50 3.84
CA GLY A 209 -0.45 -15.26 3.93
C GLY A 209 -1.10 -14.72 2.64
N MET A 210 -0.33 -14.52 1.57
CA MET A 210 -0.85 -14.12 0.26
C MET A 210 -1.17 -15.36 -0.58
N PRO A 211 -2.35 -15.45 -1.22
CA PRO A 211 -2.70 -16.59 -2.05
C PRO A 211 -1.77 -16.67 -3.27
N LEU A 212 -1.31 -17.88 -3.58
CA LEU A 212 -0.53 -18.18 -4.77
C LEU A 212 -1.47 -18.41 -5.95
N ASP A 213 -1.11 -17.90 -7.12
CA ASP A 213 -1.78 -18.21 -8.37
C ASP A 213 -1.32 -19.57 -8.91
N ALA A 214 -2.04 -20.09 -9.91
CA ALA A 214 -1.74 -21.38 -10.50
C ALA A 214 -0.31 -21.44 -11.06
N GLY A 215 0.17 -20.35 -11.67
CA GLY A 215 1.54 -20.26 -12.20
C GLY A 215 2.60 -20.32 -11.09
N ALA A 216 2.40 -19.61 -9.98
CA ALA A 216 3.32 -19.71 -8.84
C ALA A 216 3.33 -21.10 -8.23
N ILE A 217 2.19 -21.79 -8.15
CA ILE A 217 2.14 -23.18 -7.70
C ILE A 217 2.90 -24.08 -8.67
N GLU A 218 2.66 -23.97 -9.98
CA GLU A 218 3.39 -24.75 -11.00
C GLU A 218 4.90 -24.55 -10.90
N ASP A 219 5.35 -23.31 -10.71
CA ASP A 219 6.75 -22.95 -10.53
C ASP A 219 7.42 -23.70 -9.36
N LEU A 220 6.71 -23.92 -8.25
CA LEU A 220 7.24 -24.65 -7.08
C LEU A 220 7.43 -26.14 -7.35
N PHE A 221 6.66 -26.70 -8.28
CA PHE A 221 6.64 -28.13 -8.58
C PHE A 221 7.32 -28.48 -9.93
N LEU A 222 7.95 -27.51 -10.61
CA LEU A 222 8.67 -27.72 -11.89
C LEU A 222 9.72 -28.83 -11.84
N LYS A 223 10.31 -29.08 -10.66
CA LYS A 223 11.39 -30.05 -10.46
C LYS A 223 10.92 -31.39 -9.86
N GLY A 224 9.62 -31.56 -9.64
CA GLY A 224 9.04 -32.81 -9.18
C GLY A 224 7.82 -32.63 -8.29
N ASP A 225 6.86 -33.52 -8.47
CA ASP A 225 5.69 -33.63 -7.61
C ASP A 225 6.01 -34.38 -6.31
N LEU A 226 5.25 -34.11 -5.25
CA LEU A 226 5.29 -34.93 -4.04
C LEU A 226 4.57 -36.26 -4.32
N VAL A 227 5.37 -37.30 -4.57
CA VAL A 227 4.90 -38.66 -4.84
C VAL A 227 5.59 -39.62 -3.89
N PHE A 228 4.84 -40.46 -3.20
CA PHE A 228 5.39 -41.46 -2.28
C PHE A 228 4.56 -42.75 -2.27
N LYS A 229 5.17 -43.84 -1.80
CA LYS A 229 4.64 -45.20 -1.63
C LYS A 229 4.70 -45.56 -0.15
N LEU A 230 3.55 -45.64 0.49
CA LEU A 230 3.45 -46.01 1.90
C LEU A 230 3.77 -47.50 2.11
N LYS A 231 4.93 -47.85 2.68
CA LYS A 231 5.22 -49.23 3.03
C LYS A 231 4.34 -49.70 4.19
N LEU A 232 3.43 -50.62 3.90
CA LEU A 232 2.56 -51.20 4.92
C LEU A 232 3.14 -52.53 5.42
N PRO A 233 3.01 -52.83 6.72
CA PRO A 233 3.61 -54.02 7.33
C PRO A 233 3.02 -55.36 6.85
N MET A 234 1.94 -55.36 6.08
CA MET A 234 1.11 -56.54 5.82
C MET A 234 1.45 -57.29 4.50
N SER A 235 2.16 -56.70 3.52
CA SER A 235 2.62 -57.40 2.30
C SER A 235 3.36 -56.47 1.34
N THR A 236 4.31 -56.98 0.56
CA THR A 236 5.00 -56.24 -0.52
C THR A 236 4.12 -56.00 -1.75
N ASN A 237 3.06 -56.80 -1.94
CA ASN A 237 2.15 -56.73 -3.10
C ASN A 237 0.72 -56.38 -2.66
N TYR A 238 0.40 -55.08 -2.69
CA TYR A 238 -0.96 -54.59 -2.43
C TYR A 238 -1.36 -53.55 -3.47
N ARG A 239 -2.67 -53.36 -3.68
CA ARG A 239 -3.21 -52.30 -4.54
C ARG A 239 -4.07 -51.33 -3.74
N LEU A 240 -3.79 -50.04 -3.85
CA LEU A 240 -4.62 -48.97 -3.30
C LEU A 240 -5.88 -48.81 -4.14
N ASN A 241 -7.03 -49.12 -3.55
CA ASN A 241 -8.34 -48.95 -4.21
C ASN A 241 -8.88 -47.52 -4.03
N SER A 242 -8.71 -46.95 -2.84
CA SER A 242 -9.25 -45.63 -2.53
C SER A 242 -8.48 -44.96 -1.40
N ILE A 243 -8.40 -43.64 -1.48
CA ILE A 243 -7.87 -42.77 -0.43
C ILE A 243 -8.96 -41.78 -0.01
N ARG A 244 -9.14 -41.59 1.29
CA ARG A 244 -10.08 -40.61 1.86
C ARG A 244 -9.41 -39.91 3.03
N THR A 245 -9.46 -38.59 3.04
CA THR A 245 -9.00 -37.80 4.18
C THR A 245 -10.20 -37.46 5.04
N ARG A 246 -10.09 -37.72 6.35
CA ARG A 246 -11.03 -37.30 7.39
C ARG A 246 -10.35 -36.26 8.26
N ASP A 247 -11.13 -35.67 9.15
CA ASP A 247 -10.59 -34.76 10.16
C ASP A 247 -9.53 -35.50 11.00
N GLY A 248 -8.28 -35.04 10.92
CA GLY A 248 -7.13 -35.59 11.65
C GLY A 248 -6.60 -36.95 11.20
N SER A 249 -7.15 -37.57 10.15
CA SER A 249 -6.74 -38.93 9.73
C SER A 249 -6.85 -39.20 8.23
N LEU A 250 -5.98 -40.08 7.75
CA LEU A 250 -5.95 -40.58 6.38
C LEU A 250 -6.45 -42.03 6.35
N GLU A 251 -7.53 -42.29 5.63
CA GLU A 251 -8.07 -43.63 5.40
C GLU A 251 -7.66 -44.17 4.03
N LEU A 252 -7.13 -45.39 4.03
CA LEU A 252 -6.67 -46.11 2.85
C LEU A 252 -7.47 -47.43 2.76
N THR A 253 -8.02 -47.72 1.59
CA THR A 253 -8.63 -49.04 1.30
C THR A 253 -7.76 -49.79 0.32
N ILE A 254 -7.44 -51.03 0.64
CA ILE A 254 -6.42 -51.82 -0.03
C ILE A 254 -6.98 -53.21 -0.36
N THR A 255 -6.62 -53.72 -1.53
CA THR A 255 -6.82 -55.13 -1.90
C THR A 255 -5.47 -55.83 -1.92
N LEU A 256 -5.40 -57.04 -1.36
CA LEU A 256 -4.25 -57.91 -1.51
C LEU A 256 -4.36 -58.61 -2.86
N ASP A 257 -3.31 -58.52 -3.69
CA ASP A 257 -3.23 -59.33 -4.91
C ASP A 257 -2.97 -60.79 -4.49
N ALA A 258 -3.96 -61.65 -4.74
CA ALA A 258 -3.86 -63.07 -4.42
C ALA A 258 -3.04 -63.82 -5.48
N GLU A 259 -1.71 -63.73 -5.42
CA GLU A 259 -0.82 -64.55 -6.25
C GLU A 259 0.14 -65.48 -5.47
N GLU A 260 0.04 -65.56 -4.13
CA GLU A 260 0.81 -66.51 -3.31
C GLU A 260 -0.08 -67.48 -2.51
N ALA A 261 -1.10 -68.08 -3.15
CA ALA A 261 -1.85 -69.20 -2.58
C ALA A 261 -1.74 -70.49 -3.42
N LYS A 262 -0.61 -70.69 -4.11
CA LYS A 262 -0.30 -71.95 -4.82
C LYS A 262 1.18 -72.33 -4.73
N VAL A 263 1.76 -72.36 -3.53
CA VAL A 263 2.95 -73.20 -3.26
C VAL A 263 2.88 -73.72 -1.83
N LYS A 264 2.01 -74.71 -1.60
CA LYS A 264 2.08 -75.74 -0.55
C LYS A 264 0.80 -76.56 -0.63
N ASP A 265 0.83 -77.57 -1.49
CA ASP A 265 0.18 -78.87 -1.31
C ASP A 265 0.42 -79.67 -2.59
N ASP A 266 1.53 -80.42 -2.56
CA ASP A 266 1.75 -81.79 -3.08
C ASP A 266 3.26 -82.05 -3.29
#